data_AF-A0A314YUZ5-F1
#
_entry.id   AF-A0A314YUZ5-F1
#
_cell.length_a   1.000
_cell.length_b   1.000
_cell.length_c   1.000
_cell.angle_alpha   90.00
_cell.angle_beta   90.00
_cell.angle_gamma   90.00
#
_symmetry.space_group_name_H-M   'P 1'
#
loop_
_entity.id
_entity.type
_entity.pdbx_description
1 polymer ?
#
loop_
_entity_poly.entity_id
_entity_poly.type
_entity_poly.pdbx_seq_one_letter_code
_entity_poly.pdbx_strand_id
1 'polypeptide(L)'
;MQNTNSPEGNIRHLVYLIENGILNLPEGQEQMSWLVDFSGFSLNTNVSVKTARDIIYILQNHYPERLAVAFLYNPPRIFQAFWKAVKYFLDPKTFQKVKFVYPKVKKV
;
A
#
# COMPACT_ATOMS: atom_id res chain seq x y z
N MET A 1 -13.59 -4.97 11.95
CA MET A 1 -12.18 -5.00 12.39
C MET A 1 -11.58 -6.29 11.83
N GLN A 2 -10.68 -6.20 10.86
CA GLN A 2 -10.03 -7.40 10.30
C GLN A 2 -9.06 -7.96 11.35
N ASN A 3 -9.43 -9.08 11.97
CA ASN A 3 -8.63 -9.77 12.97
C ASN A 3 -8.16 -11.12 12.41
N THR A 4 -7.47 -11.10 11.27
CA THR A 4 -6.83 -12.30 10.70
C THR A 4 -5.34 -12.22 10.92
N ASN A 5 -4.87 -12.90 11.97
CA ASN A 5 -3.46 -13.24 12.15
C ASN A 5 -2.97 -14.25 11.07
N SER A 6 -3.76 -14.57 10.04
CA SER A 6 -3.37 -15.45 8.95
C SER A 6 -2.84 -14.64 7.75
N PRO A 7 -1.58 -14.85 7.32
CA PRO A 7 -1.01 -14.23 6.13
C PRO A 7 -1.87 -14.44 4.87
N GLU A 8 -2.43 -15.63 4.71
CA GLU A 8 -3.26 -15.99 3.56
C GLU A 8 -4.58 -15.21 3.54
N GLY A 9 -5.21 -14.99 4.70
CA GLY A 9 -6.42 -14.17 4.79
C GLY A 9 -6.18 -12.73 4.35
N ASN A 10 -5.02 -12.17 4.70
CA ASN A 10 -4.64 -10.81 4.30
C ASN A 10 -4.40 -10.73 2.78
N ILE A 11 -3.80 -11.76 2.18
CA ILE A 11 -3.59 -11.84 0.72
C ILE A 11 -4.93 -11.95 -0.01
N ARG A 12 -5.83 -12.85 0.42
CA ARG A 12 -7.16 -13.02 -0.19
C ARG A 12 -7.97 -11.73 -0.10
N HIS A 13 -7.89 -11.03 1.04
CA HIS A 13 -8.57 -9.75 1.19
C HIS A 13 -8.00 -8.67 0.27
N LEU A 14 -6.68 -8.60 0.12
CA LEU A 14 -6.05 -7.67 -0.82
C LEU A 14 -6.53 -7.93 -2.26
N VAL A 15 -6.52 -9.19 -2.70
CA VAL A 15 -7.03 -9.58 -4.02
C VAL A 15 -8.49 -9.18 -4.18
N TYR A 16 -9.33 -9.48 -3.19
CA TYR A 16 -10.74 -9.06 -3.20
C TYR A 16 -10.90 -7.54 -3.37
N LEU A 17 -10.13 -6.72 -2.63
CA LEU A 17 -10.17 -5.26 -2.76
C LEU A 17 -9.75 -4.77 -4.15
N ILE A 18 -8.72 -5.39 -4.74
CA ILE A 18 -8.23 -5.03 -6.07
C ILE A 18 -9.27 -5.39 -7.15
N GLU A 19 -9.81 -6.61 -7.12
CA GLU A 19 -10.83 -7.05 -8.09
C GLU A 19 -12.07 -6.17 -8.03
N ASN A 20 -12.58 -5.87 -6.83
CA ASN A 20 -13.70 -4.94 -6.68
C ASN A 20 -13.33 -3.53 -7.14
N GLY A 21 -12.10 -3.08 -6.89
CA GLY A 21 -11.60 -1.80 -7.41
C GLY A 21 -11.68 -1.75 -8.92
N ILE A 22 -11.18 -2.77 -9.62
CA ILE A 22 -11.19 -2.88 -11.09
C ILE A 22 -12.62 -2.90 -11.63
N LEU A 23 -13.51 -3.69 -11.03
CA LEU A 23 -14.89 -3.82 -11.47
C LEU A 23 -15.69 -2.51 -11.39
N ASN A 24 -15.26 -1.57 -10.54
CA ASN A 24 -15.92 -0.29 -10.33
C ASN A 24 -15.19 0.89 -10.99
N LEU A 25 -14.17 0.64 -11.81
CA LEU A 25 -13.52 1.70 -12.58
C LEU A 25 -14.46 2.20 -13.70
N PRO A 26 -14.50 3.52 -13.95
CA PRO A 26 -15.15 4.07 -15.12
C PRO A 26 -14.56 3.51 -16.42
N GLU A 27 -15.34 3.54 -17.49
CA GLU A 27 -14.88 3.13 -18.81
C GLU A 27 -13.61 3.91 -19.22
N GLY A 28 -12.62 3.20 -19.74
CA GLY A 28 -11.32 3.76 -20.14
C GLY A 28 -10.35 4.07 -18.99
N GLN A 29 -10.73 3.81 -17.73
CA GLN A 29 -9.83 3.95 -16.59
C GLN A 29 -9.28 2.58 -16.15
N GLU A 30 -7.95 2.47 -16.11
CA GLU A 30 -7.27 1.20 -15.78
C GLU A 30 -6.54 1.21 -14.44
N GLN A 31 -6.41 2.39 -13.83
CA GLN A 31 -5.64 2.63 -12.61
C GLN A 31 -6.50 3.16 -11.46
N MET A 32 -6.12 2.77 -10.25
CA MET A 32 -6.76 3.15 -9.00
C MET A 32 -5.78 3.85 -8.05
N SER A 33 -6.32 4.71 -7.18
CA SER A 33 -5.57 5.39 -6.12
C SER A 33 -5.76 4.66 -4.79
N TRP A 34 -4.69 4.46 -4.04
CA TRP A 34 -4.72 3.72 -2.78
C TRP A 34 -4.54 4.66 -1.60
N LEU A 35 -5.32 4.44 -0.55
CA LEU A 35 -5.13 5.07 0.75
C LEU A 35 -4.81 3.97 1.77
N VAL A 36 -3.62 4.03 2.37
CA VAL A 36 -3.20 3.10 3.41
C VAL A 36 -3.09 3.89 4.70
N ASP A 37 -4.00 3.63 5.63
CA ASP A 37 -4.03 4.26 6.96
C ASP A 37 -3.15 3.47 7.94
N PHE A 38 -2.09 4.11 8.44
CA PHE A 38 -1.19 3.57 9.45
C PHE A 38 -1.53 4.06 10.86
N SER A 39 -2.68 4.70 11.07
CA SER A 39 -3.11 5.12 12.40
C SER A 39 -3.31 3.89 13.30
N GLY A 40 -2.61 3.87 14.44
CA GLY A 40 -2.58 2.70 15.33
C GLY A 40 -1.63 1.58 14.88
N PHE A 41 -0.87 1.76 13.80
CA PHE A 41 0.19 0.84 13.41
C PHE A 41 1.33 0.86 14.43
N SER A 42 1.78 -0.33 14.85
CA SER A 42 2.95 -0.50 15.71
C SER A 42 4.05 -1.22 14.95
N LEU A 43 5.31 -0.90 15.22
CA LEU A 43 6.44 -1.67 14.67
C LEU A 43 6.48 -3.11 15.21
N ASN A 44 5.76 -3.38 16.30
CA ASN A 44 5.54 -4.73 16.83
C ASN A 44 4.42 -5.49 16.09
N THR A 45 3.69 -4.81 15.19
CA THR A 45 2.73 -5.45 14.30
C THR A 45 3.52 -6.25 13.26
N ASN A 46 3.71 -7.54 13.52
CA ASN A 46 4.48 -8.47 12.68
C ASN A 46 3.87 -8.65 11.28
N VAL A 47 4.13 -7.74 10.35
CA VAL A 47 4.02 -8.05 8.93
C VAL A 47 5.25 -8.89 8.58
N SER A 48 5.05 -10.20 8.43
CA SER A 48 6.16 -11.08 8.08
C SER A 48 6.76 -10.67 6.74
N VAL A 49 8.09 -10.71 6.62
CA VAL A 49 8.80 -10.44 5.34
C VAL A 49 8.26 -11.32 4.22
N LYS A 50 7.82 -12.54 4.55
CA LYS A 50 7.15 -13.44 3.60
C LYS A 50 5.86 -12.83 3.06
N THR A 51 4.97 -12.37 3.92
CA THR A 51 3.72 -11.69 3.51
C THR A 51 4.00 -10.48 2.62
N ALA A 52 4.99 -9.67 2.96
CA ALA A 52 5.37 -8.53 2.13
C ALA A 52 5.86 -8.97 0.74
N ARG A 53 6.67 -10.03 0.65
CA ARG A 53 7.13 -10.60 -0.62
C ARG A 53 5.97 -11.15 -1.44
N ASP A 54 5.06 -11.89 -0.82
CA ASP A 54 3.88 -12.48 -1.50
C ASP A 54 2.98 -11.38 -2.07
N ILE A 55 2.74 -10.31 -1.31
CA ILE A 55 2.00 -9.13 -1.79
C ILE A 55 2.70 -8.49 -2.99
N ILE A 56 4.00 -8.24 -2.90
CA ILE A 56 4.78 -7.64 -4.01
C ILE A 56 4.71 -8.53 -5.25
N TYR A 57 4.87 -9.84 -5.08
CA TYR A 57 4.79 -10.81 -6.18
C TYR A 57 3.42 -10.77 -6.87
N ILE A 58 2.33 -10.74 -6.10
CA ILE A 58 0.98 -10.67 -6.66
C ILE A 58 0.77 -9.38 -7.45
N LEU A 59 1.16 -8.23 -6.89
CA LEU A 59 0.98 -6.93 -7.56
C LEU A 59 1.77 -6.83 -8.85
N GLN A 60 3.00 -7.36 -8.88
CA GLN A 60 3.85 -7.31 -10.06
C GLN A 60 3.38 -8.26 -11.18
N ASN A 61 2.94 -9.47 -10.83
CA ASN A 61 2.65 -10.51 -11.82
C ASN A 61 1.18 -10.56 -12.26
N HIS A 62 0.23 -10.17 -11.40
CA HIS A 62 -1.20 -10.26 -11.69
C HIS A 62 -1.87 -8.90 -11.88
N TYR A 63 -1.34 -7.84 -11.28
CA TYR A 63 -1.92 -6.50 -11.35
C TYR A 63 -0.91 -5.42 -11.80
N PRO A 64 -0.16 -5.67 -12.90
CA PRO A 64 0.81 -4.70 -13.38
C PRO A 64 0.12 -3.38 -13.72
N GLU A 65 0.80 -2.28 -13.42
CA GLU A 65 0.39 -0.92 -13.77
C GLU A 65 -0.97 -0.45 -13.22
N ARG A 66 -1.62 -1.19 -12.32
CA ARG A 66 -2.92 -0.80 -11.71
C ARG A 66 -2.85 0.35 -10.71
N LEU A 67 -1.67 0.63 -10.16
CA LEU A 67 -1.49 1.71 -9.19
C LEU A 67 -1.24 3.06 -9.89
N ALA A 68 -2.17 4.01 -9.71
CA ALA A 68 -1.97 5.41 -10.11
C ALA A 68 -1.11 6.15 -9.08
N VAL A 69 -1.53 6.11 -7.81
CA VAL A 69 -0.88 6.79 -6.67
C VAL A 69 -1.24 6.07 -5.37
N ALA A 70 -0.32 6.01 -4.41
CA ALA A 70 -0.53 5.50 -3.07
C ALA A 70 -0.30 6.61 -2.04
N PHE A 71 -1.30 6.88 -1.21
CA PHE A 71 -1.21 7.77 -0.06
C PHE A 71 -1.00 6.94 1.20
N LEU A 72 0.16 7.08 1.82
CA LEU A 72 0.47 6.51 3.12
C LEU A 72 0.10 7.56 4.17
N TYR A 73 -1.02 7.34 4.85
CA TYR A 73 -1.56 8.26 5.85
C TYR A 73 -1.08 7.88 7.25
N ASN A 74 -0.51 8.85 7.95
CA ASN A 74 0.07 8.73 9.28
C ASN A 74 1.12 7.58 9.46
N PRO A 75 2.01 7.29 8.49
CA PRO A 75 2.97 6.19 8.63
C PRO A 75 4.09 6.52 9.63
N PRO A 76 4.69 5.52 10.28
CA PRO A 76 5.90 5.73 11.08
C PRO A 76 6.96 6.50 10.28
N ARG A 77 7.56 7.56 10.86
CA ARG A 77 8.49 8.44 10.14
C ARG A 77 9.70 7.71 9.53
N ILE A 78 10.09 6.57 10.09
CA ILE A 78 11.15 5.70 9.55
C ILE A 78 10.83 5.22 8.12
N PHE A 79 9.56 5.10 7.73
CA PHE A 79 9.16 4.69 6.39
C PHE A 79 9.57 5.72 5.33
N GLN A 80 9.61 7.01 5.67
CA GLN A 80 10.10 8.03 4.74
C GLN A 80 11.59 7.90 4.47
N ALA A 81 12.38 7.61 5.50
CA ALA A 81 13.82 7.40 5.37
C ALA A 81 14.09 6.18 4.49
N PHE A 82 13.38 5.07 4.76
CA PHE A 82 13.43 3.89 3.92
C PHE A 82 13.01 4.18 2.46
N TRP A 83 11.91 4.92 2.27
CA TRP A 83 11.45 5.27 0.91
C TRP A 83 12.50 6.07 0.15
N LYS A 84 13.14 7.05 0.79
CA LYS A 84 14.26 7.81 0.18
C LYS A 84 15.42 6.92 -0.23
N ALA A 85 15.72 5.86 0.53
CA ALA A 85 16.78 4.91 0.20
C ALA A 85 16.42 4.05 -1.02
N VAL A 86 15.16 3.59 -1.15
CA VAL A 86 14.75 2.78 -2.31
C VAL A 86 14.68 3.56 -3.62
N LYS A 87 14.75 4.90 -3.58
CA LYS A 87 14.77 5.78 -4.77
C LYS A 87 15.80 5.34 -5.82
N TYR A 88 16.95 4.82 -5.41
CA TYR A 88 18.03 4.40 -6.32
C TYR A 88 17.76 3.06 -7.02
N PHE A 89 16.77 2.29 -6.56
CA PHE A 89 16.43 0.96 -7.07
C PHE A 89 15.12 0.94 -7.89
N LEU A 90 14.37 2.04 -7.88
CA LEU A 90 13.06 2.14 -8.54
C LEU A 90 13.12 3.12 -9.71
N ASP A 91 12.36 2.83 -10.76
CA ASP A 91 12.10 3.79 -11.83
C ASP A 91 11.50 5.09 -11.25
N PRO A 92 11.91 6.28 -11.73
CA PRO A 92 11.40 7.56 -11.23
C PRO A 92 9.87 7.69 -11.25
N LYS A 93 9.18 7.11 -12.25
CA LYS A 93 7.71 7.13 -12.31
C LYS A 93 7.13 6.34 -11.15
N THR A 94 7.65 5.14 -10.88
CA THR A 94 7.22 4.30 -9.74
C THR A 94 7.49 4.99 -8.41
N PHE A 95 8.66 5.62 -8.26
CA PHE A 95 9.00 6.36 -7.04
C PHE A 95 8.02 7.50 -6.73
N GLN A 96 7.57 8.21 -7.77
CA GLN A 96 6.67 9.36 -7.64
C GLN A 96 5.23 8.97 -7.25
N LYS A 97 4.84 7.71 -7.43
CA LYS A 97 3.49 7.22 -7.11
C LYS A 97 3.21 7.18 -5.60
N VAL A 98 4.22 7.19 -4.73
CA VAL A 98 4.00 7.14 -3.28
C VAL A 98 4.04 8.54 -2.66
N LYS A 99 3.00 8.86 -1.88
CA LYS A 99 2.82 10.13 -1.17
C LYS A 99 2.64 9.87 0.32
N PHE A 100 3.37 10.60 1.14
CA PHE A 100 3.26 10.54 2.60
C PHE A 100 2.36 11.66 3.10
N VAL A 101 1.36 11.33 3.90
CA VAL A 101 0.39 12.28 4.46
C VAL A 101 0.44 12.20 5.97
N TYR A 102 0.67 13.32 6.64
CA TYR A 102 0.64 13.42 8.10
C TYR A 102 -0.51 14.31 8.55
N PRO A 103 -1.42 13.83 9.40
CA PRO A 103 -2.46 14.67 9.95
C PRO A 103 -1.87 15.81 10.76
N LYS A 104 -2.42 17.01 10.59
CA LYS A 104 -2.17 18.12 11.52
C LYS A 104 -2.89 17.76 12.82
N VAL A 105 -2.16 17.64 13.92
CA VAL A 105 -2.78 17.50 15.25
C VAL A 105 -3.65 18.74 15.46
N LYS A 106 -4.97 18.58 15.51
CA LYS A 106 -5.84 19.63 16.03
C LYS A 106 -5.56 19.72 17.52
N LYS A 107 -4.86 20.78 17.95
CA LYS A 107 -4.91 21.20 19.34
C LYS A 107 -6.35 21.62 19.61
N VAL A 108 -7.09 20.79 20.33
CA VAL A 108 -8.34 21.18 21.00
C VAL A 108 -7.95 21.87 22.29
#